data_AF-A0A7K4AIA7-F1
#
_entry.id   AF-A0A7K4AIA7-F1
#
_cell.length_a   1.000
_cell.length_b   1.000
_cell.length_c   1.000
_cell.angle_alpha   90.00
_cell.angle_beta   90.00
_cell.angle_gamma   90.00
#
_symmetry.space_group_name_H-M   'P 1'
#
loop_
_entity.id
_entity.type
_entity.pdbx_description
1 polymer ?
#
loop_
_entity_poly.entity_id
_entity_poly.type
_entity_poly.pdbx_seq_one_letter_code
_entity_poly.pdbx_strand_id
1 'polypeptide(L)'
;MEIATWFGRIDSETGSVFLAEDGERMIDALLKKPLPAGPSVQPDLRRLALMHGYAADDIEYNARLREIALGLVRRQLAQLATTEQDLLQAVEAIDDMTEAINLLDERLYEWHRLHHQRIVHGKDLAELLCEDRIMGPFARSILRLMESRKSMEEEVSFRAEELAPNLSALAGPILAARLISRAGGLSRLAKMPSSRVQVMGAEKSLFKHLDGRAPSPKHGIIFRHPAVMGAPRKLRGKVARALAGKLALAARLDYYGASPSPDLAASLERRLNDIKRRGGNRKESIRLAEERNEQQG
;
A
#
# COMPACT_ATOMS: atom_id res chain seq x y z
N MET A 1 38.45 -23.22 -3.43
CA MET A 1 37.17 -22.54 -3.77
C MET A 1 36.47 -22.20 -2.46
N GLU A 2 36.23 -20.91 -2.18
CA GLU A 2 35.57 -20.51 -0.93
C GLU A 2 34.09 -20.92 -0.90
N ILE A 3 33.73 -21.77 0.06
CA ILE A 3 32.36 -22.14 0.42
C ILE A 3 31.97 -21.32 1.64
N ALA A 4 30.99 -20.42 1.47
CA ALA A 4 30.37 -19.72 2.59
C ALA A 4 29.40 -20.68 3.31
N THR A 5 29.48 -20.75 4.64
CA THR A 5 28.58 -21.56 5.48
C THR A 5 27.91 -20.68 6.53
N TRP A 6 26.97 -21.24 7.29
CA TRP A 6 26.33 -20.54 8.41
C TRP A 6 27.20 -20.46 9.67
N PHE A 7 28.41 -21.06 9.68
CA PHE A 7 29.33 -21.08 10.81
C PHE A 7 30.74 -20.56 10.47
N GLY A 8 31.02 -20.24 9.20
CA GLY A 8 32.31 -19.72 8.77
C GLY A 8 32.48 -19.66 7.25
N ARG A 9 33.73 -19.55 6.82
CA ARG A 9 34.14 -19.83 5.44
C ARG A 9 35.08 -21.02 5.41
N ILE A 10 34.90 -21.87 4.41
CA ILE A 10 35.72 -23.06 4.18
C ILE A 10 36.36 -22.89 2.80
N ASP A 11 37.69 -22.84 2.71
CA ASP A 11 38.34 -22.94 1.40
C ASP A 11 38.54 -24.42 1.03
N SER A 12 37.90 -24.83 -0.05
CA SER A 12 37.96 -26.21 -0.54
C SER A 12 39.33 -26.65 -1.08
N GLU A 13 40.27 -25.71 -1.31
CA GLU A 13 41.59 -26.01 -1.86
C GLU A 13 42.65 -26.19 -0.78
N THR A 14 42.61 -25.37 0.28
CA THR A 14 43.54 -25.46 1.42
C THR A 14 43.00 -26.26 2.60
N GLY A 15 41.69 -26.54 2.65
CA GLY A 15 41.03 -27.14 3.82
C GLY A 15 40.99 -26.21 5.05
N SER A 16 41.36 -24.93 4.88
CA SER A 16 41.35 -23.95 5.95
C SER A 16 39.91 -23.49 6.24
N VAL A 17 39.57 -23.42 7.53
CA VAL A 17 38.25 -23.02 7.99
C VAL A 17 38.38 -21.79 8.87
N PHE A 18 37.80 -20.70 8.38
CA PHE A 18 37.61 -19.47 9.15
C PHE A 18 36.28 -19.59 9.88
N LEU A 19 36.30 -20.23 11.05
CA LEU A 19 35.17 -20.27 11.97
C LEU A 19 34.88 -18.86 12.49
N ALA A 20 33.60 -18.50 12.59
CA ALA A 20 33.21 -17.32 13.34
C ALA A 20 33.11 -17.67 14.83
N GLU A 21 33.95 -17.02 15.65
CA GLU A 21 33.97 -17.17 17.12
C GLU A 21 32.68 -16.63 17.79
N ASP A 22 31.91 -15.80 17.08
CA ASP A 22 30.76 -15.07 17.58
C ASP A 22 29.55 -15.23 16.64
N GLY A 23 28.44 -15.75 17.20
CA GLY A 23 27.18 -15.94 16.48
C GLY A 23 26.54 -14.62 16.02
N GLU A 24 26.73 -13.53 16.76
CA GLU A 24 26.16 -12.22 16.42
C GLU A 24 26.91 -11.57 15.23
N ARG A 25 28.22 -11.84 15.05
CA ARG A 25 28.98 -11.50 13.82
C ARG A 25 28.59 -12.37 12.63
N MET A 26 28.29 -13.65 12.88
CA MET A 26 27.84 -14.57 11.84
C MET A 26 26.48 -14.15 11.26
N ILE A 27 25.53 -13.78 12.11
CA ILE A 27 24.24 -13.25 11.67
C ILE A 27 24.42 -11.98 10.81
N ASP A 28 25.32 -11.06 11.19
CA ASP A 28 25.61 -9.87 10.36
C ASP A 28 26.26 -10.20 9.02
N ALA A 29 27.10 -11.23 8.96
CA ALA A 29 27.69 -11.70 7.71
C ALA A 29 26.62 -12.31 6.78
N LEU A 30 25.71 -13.12 7.32
CA LEU A 30 24.60 -13.75 6.58
C LEU A 30 23.56 -12.72 6.09
N LEU A 31 23.33 -11.64 6.86
CA LEU A 31 22.49 -10.51 6.43
C LEU A 31 23.12 -9.76 5.24
N LYS A 32 24.43 -9.49 5.28
CA LYS A 32 25.15 -8.75 4.22
C LYS A 32 25.35 -9.55 2.94
N LYS A 33 25.59 -10.85 3.05
CA LYS A 33 25.79 -11.75 1.91
C LYS A 33 25.04 -13.06 2.17
N PRO A 34 23.76 -13.16 1.75
CA PRO A 34 22.99 -14.39 1.88
C PRO A 34 23.67 -15.53 1.13
N LEU A 35 23.52 -16.75 1.64
CA LEU A 35 24.08 -17.95 1.05
C LEU A 35 23.53 -18.15 -0.38
N PRO A 36 24.36 -18.57 -1.36
CA PRO A 36 23.93 -18.69 -2.74
C PRO A 36 22.84 -19.75 -2.90
N ALA A 37 21.68 -19.34 -3.40
CA ALA A 37 20.58 -20.24 -3.73
C ALA A 37 20.81 -20.85 -5.13
N GLY A 38 21.22 -22.13 -5.18
CA GLY A 38 21.41 -22.83 -6.45
C GLY A 38 21.86 -24.29 -6.28
N PRO A 39 21.82 -25.09 -7.36
CA PRO A 39 22.19 -26.51 -7.35
C PRO A 39 23.71 -26.71 -7.45
N SER A 40 24.49 -25.99 -6.64
CA SER A 40 25.88 -26.38 -6.39
C SER A 40 25.89 -27.65 -5.54
N VAL A 41 26.94 -28.48 -5.67
CA VAL A 41 27.19 -29.58 -4.73
C VAL A 41 27.45 -28.98 -3.37
N GLN A 42 26.41 -28.88 -2.53
CA GLN A 42 26.57 -28.42 -1.16
C GLN A 42 27.31 -29.53 -0.39
N PRO A 43 28.50 -29.25 0.17
CA PRO A 43 29.18 -30.25 0.99
C PRO A 43 28.38 -30.52 2.25
N ASP A 44 28.65 -31.65 2.90
CA ASP A 44 28.03 -31.99 4.19
C ASP A 44 28.49 -31.01 5.28
N LEU A 45 27.72 -29.94 5.46
CA LEU A 45 27.97 -28.87 6.42
C LEU A 45 27.99 -29.38 7.87
N ARG A 46 27.23 -30.44 8.18
CA ARG A 46 27.20 -31.08 9.50
C ARG A 46 28.51 -31.79 9.76
N ARG A 47 28.92 -32.67 8.85
CA ARG A 47 30.21 -33.38 8.96
C ARG A 47 31.39 -32.41 9.04
N LEU A 48 31.37 -31.33 8.25
CA LEU A 48 32.42 -30.31 8.30
C LEU A 48 32.44 -29.56 9.65
N ALA A 49 31.29 -29.16 10.19
CA ALA A 49 31.23 -28.49 11.49
C ALA A 49 31.76 -29.38 12.63
N LEU A 50 31.46 -30.69 12.61
CA LEU A 50 32.01 -31.67 13.56
C LEU A 50 33.52 -31.88 13.36
N MET A 51 33.98 -32.10 12.11
CA MET A 51 35.39 -32.31 11.79
C MET A 51 36.30 -31.14 12.19
N HIS A 52 35.81 -29.91 12.10
CA HIS A 52 36.56 -28.71 12.45
C HIS A 52 36.26 -28.19 13.87
N GLY A 53 35.55 -28.97 14.71
CA GLY A 53 35.36 -28.68 16.13
C GLY A 53 34.43 -27.50 16.45
N TYR A 54 33.56 -27.10 15.50
CA TYR A 54 32.55 -26.06 15.75
C TYR A 54 31.37 -26.56 16.60
N ALA A 55 31.14 -27.87 16.60
CA ALA A 55 30.23 -28.58 17.50
C ALA A 55 30.85 -29.93 17.87
N ALA A 56 30.61 -30.41 19.10
CA ALA A 56 31.09 -31.70 19.56
C ALA A 56 30.20 -32.87 19.08
N ASP A 57 28.90 -32.63 18.92
CA ASP A 57 27.93 -33.63 18.45
C ASP A 57 26.79 -33.03 17.61
N ASP A 58 25.91 -33.91 17.12
CA ASP A 58 24.74 -33.51 16.32
C ASP A 58 23.70 -32.70 17.08
N ILE A 59 23.65 -32.81 18.42
CA ILE A 59 22.72 -32.08 19.28
C ILE A 59 23.18 -30.62 19.39
N GLU A 60 24.45 -30.41 19.69
CA GLU A 60 25.09 -29.10 19.74
C GLU A 60 25.07 -28.41 18.36
N TYR A 61 25.35 -29.14 17.28
CA TYR A 61 25.23 -28.63 15.91
C TYR A 61 23.81 -28.10 15.65
N ASN A 62 22.78 -28.89 15.99
CA ASN A 62 21.38 -28.50 15.81
C ASN A 62 20.98 -27.31 16.70
N ALA A 63 21.51 -27.23 17.92
CA ALA A 63 21.27 -26.12 18.83
C ALA A 63 21.86 -24.80 18.28
N ARG A 64 23.14 -24.81 17.88
CA ARG A 64 23.84 -23.66 17.28
C ARG A 64 23.20 -23.20 15.97
N LEU A 65 22.82 -24.15 15.10
CA LEU A 65 22.10 -23.85 13.85
C LEU A 65 20.76 -23.16 14.14
N ARG A 66 19.99 -23.68 15.11
CA ARG A 66 18.70 -23.10 15.51
C ARG A 66 18.87 -21.70 16.10
N GLU A 67 19.88 -21.49 16.93
CA GLU A 67 20.20 -20.19 17.51
C GLU A 67 20.50 -19.15 16.43
N ILE A 68 21.45 -19.42 15.53
CA ILE A 68 21.82 -18.50 14.44
C ILE A 68 20.66 -18.29 13.46
N ALA A 69 19.86 -19.33 13.15
CA ALA A 69 18.68 -19.18 12.31
C ALA A 69 17.60 -18.27 12.96
N LEU A 70 17.35 -18.44 14.26
CA LEU A 70 16.39 -17.59 14.99
C LEU A 70 16.92 -16.15 15.15
N GLY A 71 18.22 -15.96 15.40
CA GLY A 71 18.86 -14.65 15.46
C GLY A 71 18.80 -13.92 14.11
N LEU A 72 19.07 -14.63 13.01
CA LEU A 72 18.94 -14.11 11.65
C LEU A 72 17.50 -13.67 11.34
N VAL A 73 16.50 -14.52 11.62
CA VAL A 73 15.09 -14.17 11.41
C VAL A 73 14.69 -12.98 12.29
N ARG A 74 15.12 -12.92 13.56
CA ARG A 74 14.85 -11.78 14.45
C ARG A 74 15.43 -10.47 13.91
N ARG A 75 16.67 -10.47 13.43
CA ARG A 75 17.28 -9.26 12.84
C ARG A 75 16.65 -8.89 11.50
N GLN A 76 16.27 -9.85 10.66
CA GLN A 76 15.51 -9.57 9.44
C GLN A 76 14.15 -8.92 9.76
N LEU A 77 13.41 -9.45 10.74
CA LEU A 77 12.15 -8.86 11.19
C LEU A 77 12.34 -7.44 11.77
N ALA A 78 13.41 -7.22 12.56
CA ALA A 78 13.73 -5.88 13.06
C ALA A 78 14.06 -4.89 11.93
N GLN A 79 14.76 -5.32 10.87
CA GLN A 79 15.03 -4.50 9.69
C GLN A 79 13.79 -4.20 8.83
N LEU A 80 12.71 -4.98 8.96
CA LEU A 80 11.44 -4.72 8.28
C LEU A 80 10.63 -3.62 8.96
N ALA A 81 10.83 -3.36 10.27
CA ALA A 81 10.18 -2.29 11.02
C ALA A 81 10.69 -0.90 10.59
N THR A 82 10.22 -0.46 9.43
CA THR A 82 10.61 0.77 8.74
C THR A 82 9.47 1.80 8.79
N THR A 83 9.80 3.07 8.57
CA THR A 83 8.82 4.16 8.43
C THR A 83 7.79 3.91 7.32
N GLU A 84 8.15 3.14 6.27
CA GLU A 84 7.20 2.65 5.27
C GLU A 84 6.18 1.68 5.88
N GLN A 85 6.60 0.69 6.69
CA GLN A 85 5.66 -0.23 7.33
C GLN A 85 4.72 0.47 8.32
N ASP A 86 5.22 1.44 9.09
CA ASP A 86 4.38 2.31 9.94
C ASP A 86 3.28 2.98 9.11
N LEU A 87 3.63 3.51 7.93
CA LEU A 87 2.69 4.13 7.01
C LEU A 87 1.66 3.11 6.46
N LEU A 88 2.08 1.89 6.11
CA LEU A 88 1.13 0.85 5.65
C LEU A 88 0.10 0.54 6.75
N GLN A 89 0.56 0.36 7.99
CA GLN A 89 -0.29 0.03 9.14
C GLN A 89 -1.20 1.20 9.54
N ALA A 90 -0.71 2.44 9.54
CA ALA A 90 -1.54 3.61 9.84
C ALA A 90 -2.64 3.82 8.79
N VAL A 91 -2.40 3.49 7.51
CA VAL A 91 -3.44 3.52 6.47
C VAL A 91 -4.52 2.45 6.69
N GLU A 92 -4.13 1.23 7.09
CA GLU A 92 -5.09 0.17 7.43
C GLU A 92 -5.92 0.58 8.65
N ALA A 93 -5.28 1.09 9.70
CA ALA A 93 -5.95 1.60 10.90
C ALA A 93 -6.93 2.76 10.62
N ILE A 94 -6.65 3.67 9.68
CA ILE A 94 -7.61 4.72 9.26
C ILE A 94 -8.84 4.11 8.58
N ASP A 95 -8.66 3.13 7.70
CA ASP A 95 -9.77 2.45 7.02
C ASP A 95 -10.62 1.65 8.04
N ASP A 96 -9.98 0.95 9.00
CA ASP A 96 -10.65 0.22 10.10
C ASP A 96 -11.39 1.16 11.07
N MET A 97 -10.77 2.27 11.50
CA MET A 97 -11.42 3.31 12.30
C MET A 97 -12.63 3.90 11.57
N THR A 98 -12.56 4.03 10.24
CA THR A 98 -13.69 4.52 9.44
C THR A 98 -14.85 3.53 9.45
N GLU A 99 -14.59 2.23 9.32
CA GLU A 99 -15.62 1.19 9.41
C GLU A 99 -16.24 1.13 10.82
N ALA A 100 -15.40 1.18 11.86
CA ALA A 100 -15.85 1.22 13.25
C ALA A 100 -16.73 2.44 13.55
N ILE A 101 -16.29 3.66 13.17
CA ILE A 101 -17.06 4.89 13.38
C ILE A 101 -18.44 4.78 12.70
N ASN A 102 -18.51 4.33 11.44
CA ASN A 102 -19.78 4.19 10.73
C ASN A 102 -20.74 3.23 11.45
N LEU A 103 -20.24 2.07 11.89
CA LEU A 103 -21.05 1.07 12.62
C LEU A 103 -21.56 1.60 13.97
N LEU A 104 -20.74 2.38 14.68
CA LEU A 104 -21.10 2.98 15.96
C LEU A 104 -22.07 4.16 15.78
N ASP A 105 -21.90 4.98 14.73
CA ASP A 105 -22.80 6.06 14.33
C ASP A 105 -24.20 5.52 13.98
N GLU A 106 -24.28 4.44 13.19
CA GLU A 106 -25.54 3.73 12.89
C GLU A 106 -26.21 3.22 14.17
N ARG A 107 -25.42 2.67 15.11
CA ARG A 107 -25.94 2.17 16.39
C ARG A 107 -26.45 3.29 17.30
N LEU A 108 -25.74 4.42 17.37
CA LEU A 108 -26.15 5.61 18.13
C LEU A 108 -27.44 6.18 17.56
N TYR A 109 -27.54 6.26 16.23
CA TYR A 109 -28.74 6.73 15.53
C TYR A 109 -29.98 5.88 15.85
N GLU A 110 -29.91 4.56 15.65
CA GLU A 110 -31.07 3.69 15.91
C GLU A 110 -31.48 3.70 17.39
N TRP A 111 -30.54 3.89 18.33
CA TRP A 111 -30.87 4.04 19.74
C TRP A 111 -31.56 5.38 20.03
N HIS A 112 -31.03 6.50 19.53
CA HIS A 112 -31.63 7.83 19.68
C HIS A 112 -33.05 7.88 19.11
N ARG A 113 -33.26 7.26 17.96
CA ARG A 113 -34.53 7.19 17.23
C ARG A 113 -35.67 6.52 18.01
N LEU A 114 -35.37 5.66 18.99
CA LEU A 114 -36.41 5.05 19.85
C LEU A 114 -37.13 6.07 20.72
N HIS A 115 -36.49 7.20 21.03
CA HIS A 115 -37.02 8.23 21.93
C HIS A 115 -37.28 9.58 21.24
N HIS A 116 -36.76 9.78 20.03
CA HIS A 116 -36.83 11.05 19.30
C HIS A 116 -37.14 10.87 17.82
N GLN A 117 -37.99 11.74 17.26
CA GLN A 117 -38.40 11.68 15.85
C GLN A 117 -37.44 12.42 14.88
N ARG A 118 -36.33 12.97 15.37
CA ARG A 118 -35.42 13.78 14.56
C ARG A 118 -34.37 12.92 13.86
N ILE A 119 -34.19 13.13 12.56
CA ILE A 119 -33.14 12.51 11.77
C ILE A 119 -31.87 13.37 11.88
N VAL A 120 -30.97 13.01 12.79
CA VAL A 120 -29.60 13.56 12.91
C VAL A 120 -28.65 12.36 12.92
N HIS A 121 -27.50 12.45 12.25
CA HIS A 121 -26.56 11.34 12.10
C HIS A 121 -25.11 11.80 12.32
N GLY A 122 -24.22 10.83 12.56
CA GLY A 122 -22.78 11.04 12.61
C GLY A 122 -22.36 12.03 13.70
N LYS A 123 -21.36 12.86 13.37
CA LYS A 123 -20.75 13.81 14.31
C LYS A 123 -21.79 14.69 15.03
N ASP A 124 -22.72 15.29 14.29
CA ASP A 124 -23.73 16.21 14.83
C ASP A 124 -24.65 15.52 15.87
N LEU A 125 -24.96 14.24 15.65
CA LEU A 125 -25.73 13.43 16.61
C LEU A 125 -24.90 13.12 17.87
N ALA A 126 -23.62 12.76 17.68
CA ALA A 126 -22.73 12.46 18.79
C ALA A 126 -22.45 13.70 19.65
N GLU A 127 -22.29 14.89 19.04
CA GLU A 127 -22.17 16.16 19.77
C GLU A 127 -23.47 16.52 20.51
N LEU A 128 -24.64 16.35 19.89
CA LEU A 128 -25.93 16.58 20.53
C LEU A 128 -26.15 15.70 21.78
N LEU A 129 -25.66 14.47 21.74
CA LEU A 129 -25.87 13.49 22.82
C LEU A 129 -24.74 13.46 23.85
N CYS A 130 -23.72 14.32 23.75
CA CYS A 130 -22.58 14.36 24.69
C CYS A 130 -23.01 14.38 26.16
N GLU A 131 -24.05 15.15 26.50
CA GLU A 131 -24.55 15.31 27.88
C GLU A 131 -25.71 14.37 28.23
N ASP A 132 -26.10 13.46 27.33
CA ASP A 132 -27.14 12.48 27.64
C ASP A 132 -26.65 11.49 28.71
N ARG A 133 -27.52 11.18 29.67
CA ARG A 133 -27.20 10.32 30.82
C ARG A 133 -26.81 8.89 30.43
N ILE A 134 -27.39 8.36 29.35
CA ILE A 134 -27.28 6.94 28.96
C ILE A 134 -26.45 6.79 27.69
N MET A 135 -26.73 7.60 26.66
CA MET A 135 -26.06 7.57 25.36
C MET A 135 -24.76 8.41 25.35
N GLY A 136 -24.62 9.40 26.23
CA GLY A 136 -23.47 10.31 26.25
C GLY A 136 -22.10 9.64 26.38
N PRO A 137 -21.89 8.61 27.23
CA PRO A 137 -20.64 7.86 27.23
C PRO A 137 -20.30 7.21 25.87
N PHE A 138 -21.31 6.73 25.15
CA PHE A 138 -21.15 6.12 23.83
C PHE A 138 -20.85 7.17 22.75
N ALA A 139 -21.63 8.26 22.74
CA ALA A 139 -21.42 9.41 21.85
C ALA A 139 -20.03 10.05 22.01
N ARG A 140 -19.56 10.26 23.25
CA ARG A 140 -18.20 10.77 23.52
C ARG A 140 -17.10 9.80 23.08
N SER A 141 -17.36 8.49 23.10
CA SER A 141 -16.40 7.50 22.59
C SER A 141 -16.29 7.53 21.07
N ILE A 142 -17.42 7.72 20.36
CA ILE A 142 -17.46 7.96 18.91
C ILE A 142 -16.66 9.22 18.55
N LEU A 143 -16.89 10.35 19.25
CA LEU A 143 -16.17 11.60 18.98
C LEU A 143 -14.65 11.45 19.16
N ARG A 144 -14.19 10.72 20.19
CA ARG A 144 -12.76 10.41 20.40
C ARG A 144 -12.17 9.56 19.27
N LEU A 145 -12.93 8.61 18.72
CA LEU A 145 -12.50 7.83 17.55
C LEU A 145 -12.42 8.72 16.31
N MET A 146 -13.37 9.63 16.10
CA MET A 146 -13.32 10.61 15.00
C MET A 146 -12.09 11.53 15.09
N GLU A 147 -11.76 11.99 16.29
CA GLU A 147 -10.57 12.82 16.56
C GLU A 147 -9.28 12.03 16.34
N SER A 148 -9.21 10.79 16.85
CA SER A 148 -8.06 9.90 16.68
C SER A 148 -7.81 9.55 15.20
N ARG A 149 -8.88 9.27 14.44
CA ARG A 149 -8.79 9.07 12.98
C ARG A 149 -8.23 10.31 12.29
N LYS A 150 -8.71 11.52 12.65
CA LYS A 150 -8.23 12.79 12.05
C LYS A 150 -6.74 13.00 12.33
N SER A 151 -6.28 12.81 13.57
CA SER A 151 -4.86 12.92 13.91
C SER A 151 -4.00 11.90 13.15
N MET A 152 -4.50 10.68 12.96
CA MET A 152 -3.82 9.67 12.15
C MET A 152 -3.81 10.00 10.65
N GLU A 153 -4.88 10.59 10.11
CA GLU A 153 -4.93 11.11 8.73
C GLU A 153 -3.89 12.24 8.51
N GLU A 154 -3.66 13.09 9.51
CA GLU A 154 -2.65 14.15 9.48
C GLU A 154 -1.21 13.57 9.46
N GLU A 155 -0.89 12.64 10.36
CA GLU A 155 0.40 11.93 10.41
C GLU A 155 0.68 11.13 9.13
N VAL A 156 -0.32 10.40 8.62
CA VAL A 156 -0.23 9.64 7.35
C VAL A 156 -0.02 10.58 6.16
N SER A 157 -0.60 11.77 6.19
CA SER A 157 -0.38 12.76 5.13
C SER A 157 1.05 13.27 5.14
N PHE A 158 1.58 13.65 6.30
CA PHE A 158 2.97 14.10 6.44
C PHE A 158 3.97 13.04 5.97
N ARG A 159 3.86 11.80 6.48
CA ARG A 159 4.75 10.69 6.07
C ARG A 159 4.64 10.32 4.60
N ALA A 160 3.47 10.46 3.98
CA ALA A 160 3.30 10.20 2.55
C ALA A 160 3.92 11.29 1.67
N GLU A 161 4.02 12.53 2.14
CA GLU A 161 4.75 13.60 1.47
C GLU A 161 6.26 13.41 1.59
N GLU A 162 6.77 12.99 2.75
CA GLU A 162 8.20 12.64 2.92
C GLU A 162 8.61 11.42 2.08
N LEU A 163 7.83 10.34 2.10
CA LEU A 163 8.16 9.08 1.41
C LEU A 163 7.97 9.15 -0.12
N ALA A 164 6.94 9.87 -0.58
CA ALA A 164 6.54 9.85 -1.99
C ALA A 164 6.02 11.23 -2.47
N PRO A 165 6.88 12.26 -2.51
CA PRO A 165 6.47 13.63 -2.80
C PRO A 165 5.86 13.80 -4.21
N ASN A 166 6.37 13.12 -5.24
CA ASN A 166 5.78 13.20 -6.59
C ASN A 166 4.38 12.57 -6.62
N LEU A 167 4.20 11.43 -5.96
CA LEU A 167 2.91 10.73 -5.91
C LEU A 167 1.88 11.52 -5.09
N SER A 168 2.28 12.07 -3.95
CA SER A 168 1.45 12.89 -3.07
C SER A 168 1.02 14.19 -3.76
N ALA A 169 1.93 14.87 -4.48
CA ALA A 169 1.60 16.05 -5.27
C ALA A 169 0.57 15.79 -6.40
N LEU A 170 0.52 14.56 -6.96
CA LEU A 170 -0.44 14.19 -8.00
C LEU A 170 -1.76 13.60 -7.48
N ALA A 171 -1.75 12.93 -6.33
CA ALA A 171 -2.88 12.15 -5.82
C ALA A 171 -3.61 12.82 -4.65
N GLY A 172 -2.92 13.69 -3.92
CA GLY A 172 -3.20 14.00 -2.51
C GLY A 172 -2.55 12.94 -1.59
N PRO A 173 -1.95 13.34 -0.45
CA PRO A 173 -1.17 12.44 0.41
C PRO A 173 -1.90 11.17 0.85
N ILE A 174 -3.15 11.31 1.32
CA ILE A 174 -4.02 10.20 1.73
C ILE A 174 -4.26 9.17 0.60
N LEU A 175 -4.37 9.61 -0.66
CA LEU A 175 -4.54 8.68 -1.79
C LEU A 175 -3.21 8.04 -2.22
N ALA A 176 -2.10 8.77 -2.12
CA ALA A 176 -0.76 8.24 -2.31
C ALA A 176 -0.44 7.14 -1.27
N ALA A 177 -0.68 7.41 0.02
CA ALA A 177 -0.54 6.44 1.11
C ALA A 177 -1.39 5.17 0.88
N ARG A 178 -2.66 5.34 0.48
CA ARG A 178 -3.55 4.19 0.14
C ARG A 178 -3.10 3.40 -1.10
N LEU A 179 -2.45 4.04 -2.08
CA LEU A 179 -1.84 3.34 -3.23
C LEU A 179 -0.59 2.53 -2.81
N ILE A 180 0.24 3.09 -1.92
CA ILE A 180 1.44 2.44 -1.37
C ILE A 180 1.03 1.24 -0.48
N SER A 181 0.08 1.45 0.44
CA SER A 181 -0.55 0.40 1.26
C SER A 181 -1.09 -0.74 0.41
N ARG A 182 -1.98 -0.47 -0.56
CA ARG A 182 -2.56 -1.49 -1.46
C ARG A 182 -1.54 -2.18 -2.37
N ALA A 183 -0.39 -1.59 -2.61
CA ALA A 183 0.71 -2.24 -3.32
C ALA A 183 1.58 -3.14 -2.43
N GLY A 184 1.54 -2.94 -1.10
CA GLY A 184 2.48 -3.51 -0.14
C GLY A 184 3.87 -2.88 -0.24
N GLY A 185 3.92 -1.54 -0.36
CA GLY A 185 5.15 -0.74 -0.43
C GLY A 185 5.40 -0.05 -1.78
N LEU A 186 6.14 1.05 -1.75
CA LEU A 186 6.46 1.94 -2.86
C LEU A 186 7.26 1.21 -3.95
N SER A 187 8.18 0.32 -3.56
CA SER A 187 8.94 -0.53 -4.50
C SER A 187 8.02 -1.40 -5.37
N ARG A 188 6.95 -1.95 -4.78
CA ARG A 188 5.96 -2.76 -5.50
C ARG A 188 5.09 -1.86 -6.39
N LEU A 189 4.67 -0.70 -5.89
CA LEU A 189 3.89 0.28 -6.66
C LEU A 189 4.63 0.76 -7.91
N ALA A 190 5.91 1.14 -7.80
CA ALA A 190 6.76 1.58 -8.90
C ALA A 190 6.89 0.53 -10.03
N LYS A 191 6.91 -0.76 -9.66
CA LYS A 191 6.97 -1.90 -10.59
C LYS A 191 5.62 -2.20 -11.25
N MET A 192 4.50 -1.65 -10.79
CA MET A 192 3.18 -1.95 -11.38
C MET A 192 2.97 -1.27 -12.74
N PRO A 193 2.32 -1.94 -13.71
CA PRO A 193 1.88 -1.30 -14.94
C PRO A 193 0.73 -0.33 -14.64
N SER A 194 0.62 0.74 -15.44
CA SER A 194 -0.43 1.76 -15.31
C SER A 194 -1.86 1.17 -15.34
N SER A 195 -2.08 0.09 -16.09
CA SER A 195 -3.35 -0.64 -16.12
C SER A 195 -3.74 -1.25 -14.78
N ARG A 196 -2.76 -1.77 -14.00
CA ARG A 196 -2.98 -2.31 -12.66
C ARG A 196 -3.26 -1.19 -11.66
N VAL A 197 -2.48 -0.09 -11.71
CA VAL A 197 -2.73 1.11 -10.89
C VAL A 197 -4.12 1.70 -11.16
N GLN A 198 -4.60 1.64 -12.42
CA GLN A 198 -5.94 2.13 -12.78
C GLN A 198 -7.07 1.40 -12.04
N VAL A 199 -6.96 0.07 -11.84
CA VAL A 199 -8.05 -0.77 -11.30
C VAL A 199 -7.79 -1.32 -9.89
N MET A 200 -6.67 -0.95 -9.26
CA MET A 200 -6.32 -1.30 -7.88
C MET A 200 -7.44 -0.90 -6.90
N GLY A 201 -7.93 -1.82 -6.08
CA GLY A 201 -9.12 -1.66 -5.23
C GLY A 201 -10.45 -2.05 -5.88
N ALA A 202 -10.46 -2.45 -7.15
CA ALA A 202 -11.63 -3.00 -7.85
C ALA A 202 -11.46 -4.49 -8.17
N GLU A 203 -10.64 -5.23 -7.41
CA GLU A 203 -10.27 -6.63 -7.66
C GLU A 203 -11.51 -7.52 -7.83
N LYS A 204 -12.50 -7.41 -6.94
CA LYS A 204 -13.76 -8.16 -7.01
C LYS A 204 -14.52 -7.96 -8.33
N SER A 205 -14.42 -6.79 -8.94
CA SER A 205 -15.03 -6.48 -10.25
C SER A 205 -14.13 -6.88 -11.42
N LEU A 206 -12.81 -6.79 -11.24
CA LEU A 206 -11.83 -7.22 -12.23
C LEU A 206 -11.88 -8.74 -12.43
N PHE A 207 -11.90 -9.53 -11.35
CA PHE A 207 -12.00 -10.99 -11.45
C PHE A 207 -13.31 -11.43 -12.12
N LYS A 208 -14.47 -10.86 -11.74
CA LYS A 208 -15.74 -11.09 -12.45
C LYS A 208 -15.68 -10.76 -13.95
N HIS A 209 -14.86 -9.80 -14.36
CA HIS A 209 -14.64 -9.49 -15.77
C HIS A 209 -13.73 -10.50 -16.47
N LEU A 210 -12.65 -10.93 -15.81
CA LEU A 210 -11.76 -11.99 -16.30
C LEU A 210 -12.51 -13.33 -16.45
N ASP A 211 -13.46 -13.61 -15.56
CA ASP A 211 -14.39 -14.75 -15.64
C ASP A 211 -15.47 -14.61 -16.74
N GLY A 212 -15.47 -13.52 -17.51
CA GLY A 212 -16.47 -13.22 -18.55
C GLY A 212 -17.85 -12.79 -18.04
N ARG A 213 -18.04 -12.64 -16.72
CA ARG A 213 -19.36 -12.41 -16.07
C ARG A 213 -19.73 -10.93 -15.92
N ALA A 214 -18.82 -10.01 -16.23
CA ALA A 214 -19.01 -8.57 -16.05
C ALA A 214 -18.18 -7.74 -17.05
N PRO A 215 -18.53 -6.47 -17.30
CA PRO A 215 -17.64 -5.52 -17.97
C PRO A 215 -16.48 -5.09 -17.06
N SER A 216 -15.34 -4.75 -17.67
CA SER A 216 -14.12 -4.34 -16.96
C SER A 216 -14.34 -3.09 -16.07
N PRO A 217 -13.82 -3.05 -14.84
CA PRO A 217 -13.88 -1.86 -14.00
C PRO A 217 -13.08 -0.70 -14.62
N LYS A 218 -13.67 0.49 -14.65
CA LYS A 218 -13.06 1.69 -15.26
C LYS A 218 -11.98 2.34 -14.38
N HIS A 219 -12.05 2.11 -13.07
CA HIS A 219 -11.21 2.69 -12.04
C HIS A 219 -11.40 1.92 -10.72
N GLY A 220 -10.35 1.83 -9.91
CA GLY A 220 -10.40 1.37 -8.51
C GLY A 220 -10.33 2.55 -7.53
N ILE A 221 -9.46 2.47 -6.50
CA ILE A 221 -9.33 3.50 -5.43
C ILE A 221 -9.06 4.91 -5.97
N ILE A 222 -8.40 5.03 -7.13
CA ILE A 222 -8.17 6.31 -7.80
C ILE A 222 -9.46 7.04 -8.22
N PHE A 223 -10.63 6.40 -8.12
CA PHE A 223 -11.93 7.07 -8.22
C PHE A 223 -12.12 8.17 -7.17
N ARG A 224 -11.47 8.05 -6.00
CA ARG A 224 -11.50 9.07 -4.93
C ARG A 224 -10.84 10.39 -5.35
N HIS A 225 -9.97 10.39 -6.37
CA HIS A 225 -9.32 11.60 -6.86
C HIS A 225 -10.34 12.58 -7.48
N PRO A 226 -10.33 13.89 -7.13
CA PRO A 226 -11.34 14.87 -7.57
C PRO A 226 -11.56 14.90 -9.08
N ALA A 227 -10.49 14.83 -9.88
CA ALA A 227 -10.59 14.84 -11.34
C ALA A 227 -11.33 13.61 -11.90
N VAL A 228 -11.27 12.45 -11.25
CA VAL A 228 -11.97 11.23 -11.68
C VAL A 228 -13.43 11.26 -11.20
N MET A 229 -13.66 11.63 -9.94
CA MET A 229 -15.00 11.68 -9.35
C MET A 229 -15.89 12.71 -10.06
N GLY A 230 -15.38 13.93 -10.24
CA GLY A 230 -16.06 15.04 -10.92
C GLY A 230 -16.17 14.88 -12.45
N ALA A 231 -15.48 13.92 -13.06
CA ALA A 231 -15.62 13.67 -14.50
C ALA A 231 -16.98 13.02 -14.83
N PRO A 232 -17.63 13.40 -15.96
CA PRO A 232 -18.85 12.74 -16.44
C PRO A 232 -18.66 11.22 -16.65
N ARG A 233 -19.68 10.41 -16.36
CA ARG A 233 -19.62 8.92 -16.39
C ARG A 233 -19.05 8.33 -17.70
N LYS A 234 -19.25 9.00 -18.85
CA LYS A 234 -18.71 8.63 -20.17
C LYS A 234 -17.20 8.92 -20.32
N LEU A 235 -16.63 9.86 -19.56
CA LEU A 235 -15.22 10.27 -19.60
C LEU A 235 -14.37 9.69 -18.47
N ARG A 236 -14.96 9.28 -17.33
CA ARG A 236 -14.25 8.75 -16.14
C ARG A 236 -13.15 7.74 -16.47
N GLY A 237 -13.41 6.77 -17.34
CA GLY A 237 -12.40 5.75 -17.72
C GLY A 237 -11.21 6.31 -18.53
N LYS A 238 -11.38 7.40 -19.29
CA LYS A 238 -10.28 8.08 -19.99
C LYS A 238 -9.44 8.90 -19.00
N VAL A 239 -10.12 9.58 -18.08
CA VAL A 239 -9.49 10.39 -17.01
C VAL A 239 -8.71 9.50 -16.04
N ALA A 240 -9.31 8.42 -15.55
CA ALA A 240 -8.66 7.44 -14.68
C ALA A 240 -7.41 6.81 -15.32
N ARG A 241 -7.44 6.50 -16.61
CA ARG A 241 -6.26 6.00 -17.34
C ARG A 241 -5.15 7.04 -17.44
N ALA A 242 -5.49 8.31 -17.72
CA ALA A 242 -4.51 9.40 -17.78
C ALA A 242 -3.85 9.63 -16.40
N LEU A 243 -4.66 9.66 -15.33
CA LEU A 243 -4.19 9.76 -13.96
C LEU A 243 -3.29 8.58 -13.58
N ALA A 244 -3.75 7.33 -13.77
CA ALA A 244 -2.98 6.13 -13.44
C ALA A 244 -1.63 6.04 -14.18
N GLY A 245 -1.54 6.58 -15.40
CA GLY A 245 -0.28 6.68 -16.13
C GLY A 245 0.72 7.62 -15.47
N LYS A 246 0.25 8.76 -14.93
CA LYS A 246 1.08 9.73 -14.23
C LYS A 246 1.41 9.31 -12.80
N LEU A 247 0.48 8.71 -12.07
CA LEU A 247 0.73 8.11 -10.76
C LEU A 247 1.79 6.99 -10.83
N ALA A 248 1.72 6.11 -11.84
CA ALA A 248 2.73 5.07 -12.03
C ALA A 248 4.12 5.63 -12.41
N LEU A 249 4.19 6.83 -13.01
CA LEU A 249 5.46 7.50 -13.29
C LEU A 249 6.00 8.20 -12.03
N ALA A 250 5.14 8.88 -11.28
CA ALA A 250 5.49 9.52 -10.01
C ALA A 250 6.04 8.50 -8.99
N ALA A 251 5.35 7.38 -8.78
CA ALA A 251 5.82 6.31 -7.89
C ALA A 251 7.19 5.73 -8.28
N ARG A 252 7.58 5.77 -9.56
CA ARG A 252 8.94 5.40 -10.00
C ARG A 252 9.96 6.48 -9.67
N LEU A 253 9.62 7.74 -9.91
CA LEU A 253 10.49 8.88 -9.58
C LEU A 253 10.77 8.92 -8.08
N ASP A 254 9.74 8.77 -7.24
CA ASP A 254 9.89 8.66 -5.78
C ASP A 254 10.76 7.45 -5.39
N TYR A 255 10.48 6.25 -5.91
CA TYR A 255 11.24 5.04 -5.58
C TYR A 255 12.72 5.10 -6.00
N TYR A 256 13.04 5.78 -7.10
CA TYR A 256 14.41 5.96 -7.57
C TYR A 256 15.07 7.26 -7.07
N GLY A 257 14.46 7.96 -6.11
CA GLY A 257 15.05 9.14 -5.45
C GLY A 257 15.14 10.39 -6.32
N ALA A 258 14.32 10.51 -7.36
CA ALA A 258 14.28 11.70 -8.22
C ALA A 258 13.51 12.84 -7.55
N SER A 259 14.07 14.05 -7.62
CA SER A 259 13.47 15.27 -7.05
C SER A 259 12.05 15.56 -7.57
N PRO A 260 11.21 16.29 -6.81
CA PRO A 260 9.85 16.63 -7.22
C PRO A 260 9.78 17.26 -8.62
N SER A 261 9.01 16.65 -9.52
CA SER A 261 8.91 17.05 -10.92
C SER A 261 7.60 17.81 -11.21
N PRO A 262 7.64 19.16 -11.33
CA PRO A 262 6.42 19.95 -11.61
C PRO A 262 5.80 19.63 -12.97
N ASP A 263 6.59 19.12 -13.92
CA ASP A 263 6.15 18.71 -15.26
C ASP A 263 5.09 17.59 -15.23
N LEU A 264 5.07 16.76 -14.17
CA LEU A 264 4.09 15.68 -14.03
C LEU A 264 2.67 16.24 -13.94
N ALA A 265 2.45 17.24 -13.07
CA ALA A 265 1.17 17.88 -12.86
C ALA A 265 0.72 18.63 -14.12
N ALA A 266 1.59 19.50 -14.66
CA ALA A 266 1.31 20.24 -15.89
C ALA A 266 1.01 19.32 -17.09
N SER A 267 1.65 18.14 -17.17
CA SER A 267 1.40 17.15 -18.22
C SER A 267 0.10 16.35 -17.99
N LEU A 268 -0.27 16.09 -16.74
CA LEU A 268 -1.57 15.51 -16.40
C LEU A 268 -2.71 16.48 -16.78
N GLU A 269 -2.63 17.74 -16.36
CA GLU A 269 -3.64 18.77 -16.62
C GLU A 269 -3.89 18.97 -18.12
N ARG A 270 -2.82 19.13 -18.92
CA ARG A 270 -2.91 19.16 -20.39
C ARG A 270 -3.73 17.99 -20.92
N ARG A 271 -3.42 16.77 -20.47
CA ARG A 271 -4.14 15.55 -20.91
C ARG A 271 -5.59 15.50 -20.43
N LEU A 272 -5.90 16.01 -19.24
CA LEU A 272 -7.27 16.09 -18.72
C LEU A 272 -8.10 17.11 -19.51
N ASN A 273 -7.53 18.25 -19.85
CA ASN A 273 -8.18 19.29 -20.65
C ASN A 273 -8.44 18.81 -22.09
N ASP A 274 -7.52 18.08 -22.71
CA ASP A 274 -7.76 17.39 -24.00
C ASP A 274 -8.95 16.43 -23.95
N ILE A 275 -9.06 15.64 -22.87
CA ILE A 275 -10.17 14.69 -22.67
C ILE A 275 -11.51 15.43 -22.51
N LYS A 276 -11.51 16.57 -21.79
CA LYS A 276 -12.69 17.44 -21.65
C LYS A 276 -13.10 18.03 -23.00
N ARG A 277 -12.18 18.67 -23.73
CA ARG A 277 -12.45 19.28 -25.05
C ARG A 277 -13.00 18.26 -26.05
N ARG A 278 -12.31 17.13 -26.26
CA ARG A 278 -12.76 16.05 -27.15
C ARG A 278 -14.08 15.40 -26.70
N GLY A 279 -14.42 15.50 -25.41
CA GLY A 279 -15.71 15.07 -24.86
C GLY A 279 -16.85 16.06 -25.13
N GLY A 280 -16.56 17.37 -25.13
CA GLY A 280 -17.49 18.45 -25.48
C GLY A 280 -17.87 18.41 -26.96
N ASN A 281 -16.88 18.52 -27.85
CA ASN A 281 -17.10 18.52 -29.31
C ASN A 281 -17.88 17.28 -29.78
N ARG A 282 -17.70 16.12 -29.13
CA ARG A 282 -18.47 14.90 -29.46
C ARG A 282 -19.93 14.94 -29.02
N LYS A 283 -20.30 15.72 -27.99
CA LYS A 283 -21.71 15.97 -27.68
C LYS A 283 -22.35 16.88 -28.72
N GLU A 284 -21.64 17.96 -29.06
CA GLU A 284 -22.08 18.97 -30.02
C GLU A 284 -22.29 18.36 -31.42
N SER A 285 -21.35 17.53 -31.90
CA SER A 285 -21.50 16.83 -33.17
C SER A 285 -22.59 15.76 -33.18
N ILE A 286 -22.96 15.18 -32.03
CA ILE A 286 -24.11 14.26 -31.93
C ILE A 286 -25.41 15.05 -32.00
N ARG A 287 -25.51 16.13 -31.22
CA ARG A 287 -26.68 17.03 -31.20
C ARG A 287 -26.97 17.61 -32.59
N LEU A 288 -25.96 18.10 -33.29
CA LEU A 288 -26.08 18.62 -34.66
C LEU A 288 -26.43 17.55 -35.70
N ALA A 289 -26.24 16.25 -35.39
CA ALA A 289 -26.67 15.15 -36.25
C ALA A 289 -28.11 14.72 -35.95
N GLU A 290 -28.53 14.77 -34.68
CA GLU A 290 -29.91 14.56 -34.24
C GLU A 290 -30.82 15.68 -34.81
N GLU A 291 -30.45 16.95 -34.64
CA GLU A 291 -31.16 18.14 -35.17
C GLU A 291 -31.24 18.15 -36.71
N ARG A 292 -30.29 17.51 -37.42
CA ARG A 292 -30.33 17.36 -38.88
C ARG A 292 -31.28 16.26 -39.36
N ASN A 293 -31.39 15.17 -38.61
CA ASN A 293 -32.33 14.10 -38.94
C ASN A 293 -33.78 14.52 -38.69
N GLU A 294 -34.04 15.32 -37.65
CA GLU A 294 -35.37 15.89 -37.36
C GLU A 294 -35.82 16.94 -38.39
N GLN A 295 -34.91 17.49 -39.20
CA GLN A 295 -35.22 18.43 -40.30
C GLN A 295 -35.35 17.74 -41.68
N GLN A 296 -35.19 16.41 -41.74
CA GLN A 296 -35.23 15.62 -42.98
C GLN A 296 -36.29 14.51 -42.97
N GLY A 297 -37.13 14.44 -41.93
CA GLY A 297 -38.30 13.56 -41.81
C GLY A 297 -39.60 14.35 -41.66
#